data_AF-A0A673GA51-F1
#
_entry.id   AF-A0A673GA51-F1
#
_cell.length_a   1.000
_cell.length_b   1.000
_cell.length_c   1.000
_cell.angle_alpha   90.00
_cell.angle_beta   90.00
_cell.angle_gamma   90.00
#
_symmetry.space_group_name_H-M   'P 1'
#
loop_
_entity.id
_entity.type
_entity.pdbx_description
1 polymer ?
#
loop_
_entity_poly.entity_id
_entity_poly.type
_entity_poly.pdbx_seq_one_letter_code
_entity_poly.pdbx_strand_id
1 'polypeptide(L)'
;MDLLPLFLVVALCVLQSSSKPMLKKDRVHHDTPLSNNEHNDEENFNYDHEVFLGQEEAKTFDQLTPEESKERLGKIAEKIDEDHDGFVTADEMKRWIKQAQKRWIYDDVERQWQTHDHNSDAYVSWEEYKNATYGYILDEADPKDGFNYRQMMARDERRFKMANYDGDMRANKEEFTAFLHPEEFDYMKDIIVLETMEDIDKNGDGFIDLDEYIGDMYSQNGDGNEPEWVKTEREQFTEFRDKNKDGRMDKDETRHWIMPSDYDHAEAEAKHLLYESDADKVKAW
;
A
#
# COMPACT_ATOMS: atom_id res chain seq x y z
N MET A 1 47.16 -24.55 -11.83
CA MET A 1 45.72 -24.40 -12.16
C MET A 1 45.04 -24.18 -10.84
N ASP A 2 44.95 -22.91 -10.47
CA ASP A 2 44.72 -22.46 -9.13
C ASP A 2 43.25 -22.66 -8.75
N LEU A 3 43.01 -23.42 -7.68
CA LEU A 3 41.69 -23.67 -7.09
C LEU A 3 41.26 -22.54 -6.12
N LEU A 4 42.10 -21.51 -5.96
CA LEU A 4 41.82 -20.34 -5.11
C LEU A 4 40.72 -19.38 -5.60
N PRO A 5 40.49 -19.16 -6.92
CA PRO A 5 39.47 -18.20 -7.35
C PRO A 5 38.05 -18.79 -7.28
N LEU A 6 37.89 -20.12 -7.26
CA LEU A 6 36.57 -20.75 -7.19
C LEU A 6 35.93 -20.63 -5.79
N PHE A 7 36.75 -20.68 -4.73
CA PHE A 7 36.26 -20.51 -3.35
C PHE A 7 35.92 -19.06 -3.01
N LEU A 8 36.53 -18.07 -3.68
CA LEU A 8 36.23 -16.66 -3.48
C LEU A 8 34.89 -16.23 -4.12
N VAL A 9 34.45 -16.90 -5.18
CA VAL A 9 33.15 -16.61 -5.82
C VAL A 9 31.99 -17.22 -5.03
N VAL A 10 32.17 -18.40 -4.42
CA VAL A 10 31.13 -19.03 -3.59
C VAL A 10 30.95 -18.32 -2.24
N ALA A 11 31.99 -17.70 -1.69
CA ALA A 11 31.89 -16.93 -0.44
C ALA A 11 31.23 -15.55 -0.60
N LEU A 12 31.12 -15.01 -1.81
CA LEU A 12 30.49 -13.71 -2.08
C LEU A 12 28.97 -13.81 -2.33
N CYS A 13 28.42 -15.00 -2.53
CA CYS A 13 26.98 -15.21 -2.76
C CYS A 13 26.19 -15.59 -1.50
N VAL A 14 26.82 -15.71 -0.33
CA VAL A 14 26.14 -16.12 0.93
C VAL A 14 25.78 -14.93 1.83
N LEU A 15 26.05 -13.68 1.42
CA LEU A 15 25.86 -12.52 2.30
C LEU A 15 24.72 -11.54 1.95
N GLN A 16 23.87 -11.82 0.96
CA GLN A 16 22.69 -10.97 0.72
C GLN A 16 21.43 -11.74 0.26
N SER A 17 21.15 -12.89 0.87
CA SER A 17 19.77 -13.37 0.96
C SER A 17 19.25 -13.13 2.38
N SER A 18 19.21 -11.85 2.79
CA SER A 18 18.20 -11.47 3.77
C SER A 18 16.88 -11.54 3.03
N SER A 19 16.26 -12.72 3.06
CA SER A 19 14.81 -12.82 3.01
C SER A 19 14.31 -11.93 4.14
N LYS A 20 14.10 -10.65 3.84
CA LYS A 20 13.33 -9.78 4.71
C LYS A 20 12.02 -10.55 4.90
N PRO A 21 11.67 -10.99 6.12
CA PRO A 21 10.30 -11.38 6.34
C PRO A 21 9.49 -10.18 5.89
N MET A 22 8.57 -10.37 4.93
CA MET A 22 7.61 -9.32 4.61
C MET A 22 7.02 -8.88 5.95
N LEU A 23 7.23 -7.62 6.31
CA LEU A 23 6.48 -7.03 7.41
C LEU A 23 5.01 -7.37 7.15
N LYS A 24 4.35 -7.95 8.14
CA LYS A 24 2.90 -8.19 8.11
C LYS A 24 2.26 -6.86 7.76
N LYS A 25 1.77 -6.74 6.51
CA LYS A 25 1.00 -5.58 6.09
C LYS A 25 -0.29 -5.56 6.88
N ASP A 26 -0.62 -4.41 7.42
CA ASP A 26 -1.99 -4.14 7.83
C ASP A 26 -2.88 -4.34 6.58
N ARG A 27 -3.81 -5.30 6.66
CA ARG A 27 -4.71 -5.68 5.56
C ARG A 27 -5.92 -4.76 5.47
N VAL A 28 -6.07 -3.89 6.46
CA VAL A 28 -7.04 -2.80 6.39
C VAL A 28 -6.53 -1.80 5.37
N HIS A 29 -7.02 -1.95 4.14
CA HIS A 29 -6.98 -0.95 3.08
C HIS A 29 -7.92 0.21 3.41
N HIS A 30 -7.47 0.96 4.39
CA HIS A 30 -7.60 2.39 4.43
C HIS A 30 -7.31 3.05 3.06
N ASP A 31 -7.77 4.29 2.84
CA ASP A 31 -7.25 5.12 1.72
C ASP A 31 -5.73 4.91 1.65
N THR A 32 -5.17 4.82 0.43
CA THR A 32 -3.75 4.50 0.19
C THR A 32 -2.87 5.14 1.27
N PRO A 33 -2.03 4.37 2.01
CA PRO A 33 -1.24 4.92 3.10
C PRO A 33 -0.46 6.13 2.57
N LEU A 34 -0.63 7.27 3.26
CA LEU A 34 -0.17 8.57 2.78
C LEU A 34 1.36 8.63 2.63
N SER A 35 2.08 7.72 3.31
CA SER A 35 3.52 7.49 3.20
C SER A 35 3.82 6.00 3.34
N ASN A 36 4.99 5.59 2.82
CA ASN A 36 5.52 4.23 3.00
C ASN A 36 6.29 4.06 4.32
N ASN A 37 6.46 5.12 5.12
CA ASN A 37 7.15 5.07 6.41
C ASN A 37 6.21 4.67 7.54
N GLU A 38 6.78 4.20 8.67
CA GLU A 38 6.03 4.06 9.91
C GLU A 38 5.79 5.44 10.54
N HIS A 39 4.58 5.66 11.03
CA HIS A 39 4.21 6.89 11.74
C HIS A 39 4.79 6.85 13.16
N ASN A 40 5.88 7.59 13.39
CA ASN A 40 6.59 7.63 14.68
C ASN A 40 7.21 9.01 14.95
N ASP A 41 6.42 9.88 15.56
CA ASP A 41 6.77 11.29 15.74
C ASP A 41 7.72 11.50 16.94
N GLU A 42 8.01 10.45 17.72
CA GLU A 42 8.98 10.50 18.82
C GLU A 42 10.42 10.38 18.32
N GLU A 43 10.64 9.61 17.24
CA GLU A 43 11.98 9.34 16.70
C GLU A 43 12.25 10.04 15.37
N ASN A 44 11.24 10.20 14.49
CA ASN A 44 11.44 10.78 13.17
C ASN A 44 10.16 11.28 12.46
N PHE A 45 10.22 12.48 11.88
CA PHE A 45 9.13 13.11 11.11
C PHE A 45 9.08 12.70 9.62
N ASN A 46 9.72 11.59 9.23
CA ASN A 46 9.75 11.13 7.84
C ASN A 46 8.36 10.81 7.29
N TYR A 47 7.46 10.29 8.12
CA TYR A 47 6.08 10.06 7.73
C TYR A 47 5.41 11.38 7.38
N ASP A 48 5.37 12.32 8.33
CA ASP A 48 4.80 13.66 8.17
C ASP A 48 5.39 14.40 6.96
N HIS A 49 6.70 14.31 6.75
CA HIS A 49 7.36 14.91 5.59
C HIS A 49 6.84 14.32 4.27
N GLU A 50 6.73 12.99 4.16
CA GLU A 50 6.23 12.35 2.95
C GLU A 50 4.74 12.62 2.73
N VAL A 51 3.93 12.66 3.79
CA VAL A 51 2.52 13.03 3.68
C VAL A 51 2.35 14.48 3.23
N PHE A 52 3.12 15.38 3.84
CA PHE A 52 2.98 16.83 3.63
C PHE A 52 3.57 17.29 2.29
N LEU A 53 4.72 16.72 1.90
CA LEU A 53 5.49 17.15 0.72
C LEU A 53 5.33 16.18 -0.47
N GLY A 54 4.98 14.93 -0.21
CA GLY A 54 5.14 13.83 -1.16
C GLY A 54 6.55 13.22 -1.12
N GLN A 55 6.67 11.96 -1.57
CA GLN A 55 7.89 11.17 -1.42
C GLN A 55 9.16 11.76 -2.04
N GLU A 56 9.05 12.44 -3.19
CA GLU A 56 10.22 13.03 -3.84
C GLU A 56 10.63 14.36 -3.20
N GLU A 57 9.66 15.22 -2.90
CA GLU A 57 9.96 16.51 -2.27
C GLU A 57 10.50 16.31 -0.85
N ALA A 58 9.95 15.38 -0.07
CA ALA A 58 10.44 15.02 1.27
C ALA A 58 11.95 14.69 1.27
N LYS A 59 12.40 13.83 0.34
CA LYS A 59 13.83 13.48 0.20
C LYS A 59 14.72 14.67 -0.14
N THR A 60 14.18 15.69 -0.82
CA THR A 60 14.94 16.91 -1.10
C THR A 60 15.05 17.81 0.12
N PHE A 61 14.05 17.82 1.00
CA PHE A 61 14.04 18.65 2.21
C PHE A 61 15.03 18.16 3.26
N ASP A 62 15.29 16.86 3.35
CA ASP A 62 16.32 16.29 4.24
C ASP A 62 17.74 16.83 3.96
N GLN A 63 17.96 17.40 2.77
CA GLN A 63 19.26 17.92 2.33
C GLN A 63 19.37 19.45 2.44
N LEU A 64 18.29 20.14 2.82
CA LEU A 64 18.24 21.60 2.90
C LEU A 64 18.69 22.12 4.25
N THR A 65 19.19 23.36 4.27
CA THR A 65 19.42 24.07 5.52
C THR A 65 18.08 24.47 6.18
N PRO A 66 18.04 24.66 7.51
CA PRO A 66 16.81 25.06 8.22
C PRO A 66 16.14 26.31 7.63
N GLU A 67 16.92 27.28 7.18
CA GLU A 67 16.42 28.51 6.54
C GLU A 67 15.78 28.24 5.18
N GLU A 68 16.39 27.40 4.35
CA GLU A 68 15.85 27.00 3.03
C GLU A 68 14.60 26.13 3.18
N SER A 69 14.59 25.20 4.13
CA SER A 69 13.41 24.41 4.47
C SER A 69 12.26 25.31 4.92
N LYS A 70 12.53 26.30 5.77
CA LYS A 70 11.50 27.26 6.21
C LYS A 70 10.97 28.11 5.06
N GLU A 71 11.83 28.57 4.15
CA GLU A 71 11.38 29.32 2.96
C GLU A 71 10.50 28.46 2.05
N ARG A 72 10.88 27.20 1.81
CA ARG A 72 10.09 26.29 0.99
C ARG A 72 8.78 25.88 1.66
N LEU A 73 8.78 25.59 2.96
CA LEU A 73 7.56 25.33 3.73
C LEU A 73 6.61 26.53 3.67
N GLY A 74 7.13 27.76 3.75
CA GLY A 74 6.32 28.97 3.58
C GLY A 74 5.60 29.03 2.22
N LYS A 75 6.30 28.69 1.13
CA LYS A 75 5.71 28.62 -0.22
C LYS A 75 4.68 27.50 -0.37
N ILE A 76 4.80 26.45 0.42
CA ILE A 76 3.83 25.35 0.44
C ILE A 76 2.61 25.76 1.24
N ALA A 77 2.78 26.36 2.42
CA ALA A 77 1.69 26.92 3.21
C ALA A 77 0.85 27.93 2.40
N GLU A 78 1.49 28.82 1.63
CA GLU A 78 0.81 29.75 0.71
C GLU A 78 -0.01 29.05 -0.40
N LYS A 79 0.33 27.81 -0.77
CA LYS A 79 -0.45 27.01 -1.74
C LYS A 79 -1.58 26.24 -1.08
N ILE A 80 -1.45 25.92 0.21
CA ILE A 80 -2.46 25.22 0.99
C ILE A 80 -3.58 26.20 1.38
N ASP A 81 -3.21 27.42 1.77
CA ASP A 81 -4.11 28.54 2.05
C ASP A 81 -4.79 28.99 0.74
N GLU A 82 -5.97 28.42 0.47
CA GLU A 82 -6.73 28.61 -0.76
C GLU A 82 -7.52 29.92 -0.75
N ASP A 83 -7.96 30.36 0.44
CA ASP A 83 -8.73 31.59 0.60
C ASP A 83 -7.86 32.84 0.88
N HIS A 84 -6.56 32.62 1.07
CA HIS A 84 -5.52 33.63 1.27
C HIS A 84 -5.77 34.47 2.53
N ASP A 85 -6.35 33.88 3.57
CA ASP A 85 -6.57 34.54 4.86
C ASP A 85 -5.32 34.55 5.76
N GLY A 86 -4.26 33.84 5.35
CA GLY A 86 -2.98 33.74 6.04
C GLY A 86 -2.90 32.61 7.06
N PHE A 87 -3.94 31.78 7.16
CA PHE A 87 -4.00 30.58 7.99
C PHE A 87 -4.22 29.34 7.14
N VAL A 88 -3.86 28.18 7.69
CA VAL A 88 -4.15 26.89 7.07
C VAL A 88 -5.18 26.18 7.93
N THR A 89 -6.35 25.94 7.36
CA THR A 89 -7.44 25.22 8.02
C THR A 89 -7.31 23.71 7.83
N ALA A 90 -7.99 22.92 8.66
CA ALA A 90 -8.01 21.45 8.53
C ALA A 90 -8.60 21.00 7.20
N ASP A 91 -9.58 21.73 6.67
CA ASP A 91 -10.20 21.40 5.38
C ASP A 91 -9.26 21.69 4.21
N GLU A 92 -8.47 22.75 4.27
CA GLU A 92 -7.43 23.07 3.28
C GLU A 92 -6.28 22.06 3.32
N MET A 93 -5.79 21.75 4.52
CA MET A 93 -4.77 20.73 4.72
C MET A 93 -5.23 19.37 4.19
N LYS A 94 -6.48 18.97 4.47
CA LYS A 94 -7.08 17.75 3.95
C LYS A 94 -7.12 17.74 2.42
N ARG A 95 -7.51 18.86 1.78
CA ARG A 95 -7.51 18.97 0.31
C ARG A 95 -6.10 18.86 -0.26
N TRP A 96 -5.12 19.50 0.38
CA TRP A 96 -3.72 19.40 0.01
C TRP A 96 -3.20 17.96 0.08
N ILE A 97 -3.44 17.24 1.18
CA ILE A 97 -3.03 15.85 1.35
C ILE A 97 -3.63 14.96 0.25
N LYS A 98 -4.94 15.10 -0.02
CA LYS A 98 -5.59 14.36 -1.13
C LYS A 98 -4.99 14.70 -2.50
N GLN A 99 -4.58 15.95 -2.71
CA GLN A 99 -3.92 16.36 -3.96
C GLN A 99 -2.50 15.80 -4.06
N ALA A 100 -1.74 15.78 -2.97
CA ALA A 100 -0.39 15.21 -2.91
C ALA A 100 -0.43 13.70 -3.19
N GLN A 101 -1.34 12.97 -2.56
CA GLN A 101 -1.57 11.54 -2.80
C GLN A 101 -1.89 11.26 -4.28
N LYS A 102 -2.83 12.02 -4.87
CA LYS A 102 -3.16 11.89 -6.30
C LYS A 102 -1.94 12.14 -7.18
N ARG A 103 -1.15 13.17 -6.90
CA ARG A 103 0.07 13.45 -7.67
C ARG A 103 1.04 12.27 -7.60
N TRP A 104 1.26 11.71 -6.42
CA TRP A 104 2.12 10.54 -6.24
C TRP A 104 1.65 9.33 -7.05
N ILE A 105 0.33 9.03 -7.03
CA ILE A 105 -0.28 7.99 -7.86
C ILE A 105 0.00 8.23 -9.34
N TYR A 106 -0.26 9.44 -9.84
CA TYR A 106 -0.01 9.75 -11.25
C TYR A 106 1.47 9.64 -11.63
N ASP A 107 2.38 10.06 -10.75
CA ASP A 107 3.82 9.94 -10.97
C ASP A 107 4.26 8.47 -10.99
N ASP A 108 3.70 7.61 -10.12
CA ASP A 108 3.97 6.17 -10.15
C ASP A 108 3.45 5.51 -11.42
N VAL A 109 2.20 5.79 -11.78
CA VAL A 109 1.60 5.34 -13.03
C VAL A 109 2.42 5.82 -14.23
N GLU A 110 2.97 7.03 -14.22
CA GLU A 110 3.81 7.53 -15.30
C GLU A 110 5.13 6.75 -15.42
N ARG A 111 5.82 6.50 -14.31
CA ARG A 111 7.04 5.67 -14.31
C ARG A 111 6.77 4.25 -14.81
N GLN A 112 5.70 3.63 -14.32
CA GLN A 112 5.30 2.28 -14.73
C GLN A 112 4.90 2.26 -16.21
N TRP A 113 4.15 3.25 -16.67
CA TRP A 113 3.70 3.35 -18.06
C TRP A 113 4.87 3.38 -19.04
N GLN A 114 5.88 4.21 -18.79
CA GLN A 114 7.07 4.32 -19.65
C GLN A 114 7.84 3.00 -19.76
N THR A 115 7.71 2.13 -18.75
CA THR A 115 8.38 0.83 -18.72
C THR A 115 7.60 -0.22 -19.52
N HIS A 116 6.27 -0.09 -19.61
CA HIS A 116 5.39 -1.13 -20.15
C HIS A 116 4.81 -0.81 -21.54
N ASP A 117 4.66 0.47 -21.93
CA ASP A 117 4.23 0.89 -23.27
C ASP A 117 5.42 0.83 -24.26
N HIS A 118 5.81 -0.40 -24.63
CA HIS A 118 6.96 -0.65 -25.51
C HIS A 118 6.72 -0.26 -26.96
N ASN A 119 5.48 -0.33 -27.43
CA ASN A 119 5.13 -0.04 -28.81
C ASN A 119 4.73 1.43 -29.03
N SER A 120 4.60 2.22 -27.95
CA SER A 120 4.20 3.63 -27.95
C SER A 120 2.85 3.87 -28.64
N ASP A 121 1.91 2.94 -28.49
CA ASP A 121 0.55 3.04 -29.04
C ASP A 121 -0.43 3.77 -28.11
N ALA A 122 0.07 4.27 -26.97
CA ALA A 122 -0.68 4.95 -25.91
C ALA A 122 -1.63 4.02 -25.13
N TYR A 123 -1.37 2.72 -25.16
CA TYR A 123 -1.99 1.72 -24.30
C TYR A 123 -0.93 0.78 -23.72
N VAL A 124 -1.26 0.15 -22.60
CA VAL A 124 -0.48 -0.98 -22.08
C VAL A 124 -1.32 -2.23 -22.28
N SER A 125 -0.92 -3.13 -23.17
CA SER A 125 -1.60 -4.41 -23.33
C SER A 125 -1.22 -5.41 -22.23
N TRP A 126 -2.12 -6.37 -21.96
CA TRP A 126 -1.80 -7.45 -21.02
C TRP A 126 -0.52 -8.20 -21.41
N GLU A 127 -0.27 -8.43 -22.70
CA GLU A 127 0.94 -9.12 -23.14
C GLU A 127 2.21 -8.28 -22.94
N GLU A 128 2.14 -6.96 -23.07
CA GLU A 128 3.26 -6.07 -22.74
C GLU A 128 3.56 -6.10 -21.25
N TYR A 129 2.52 -5.96 -20.41
CA TYR A 129 2.65 -6.08 -18.96
C TYR A 129 3.26 -7.43 -18.56
N LYS A 130 2.65 -8.52 -19.02
CA LYS A 130 3.09 -9.88 -18.75
C LYS A 130 4.54 -10.13 -19.17
N ASN A 131 4.95 -9.68 -20.34
CA ASN A 131 6.32 -9.88 -20.81
C ASN A 131 7.34 -9.06 -20.03
N ALA A 132 7.02 -7.80 -19.69
CA ALA A 132 7.91 -6.95 -18.90
C ALA A 132 8.06 -7.43 -17.46
N THR A 133 6.96 -7.86 -16.82
CA THR A 133 6.94 -8.28 -15.41
C THR A 133 7.38 -9.74 -15.22
N TYR A 134 6.96 -10.65 -16.11
CA TYR A 134 7.14 -12.10 -15.95
C TYR A 134 8.01 -12.77 -17.01
N GLY A 135 8.41 -12.06 -18.07
CA GLY A 135 9.10 -12.65 -19.23
C GLY A 135 10.40 -13.36 -18.88
N TYR A 136 11.11 -12.92 -17.85
CA TYR A 136 12.34 -13.57 -17.37
C TYR A 136 12.11 -14.79 -16.49
N ILE A 137 10.90 -14.95 -15.96
CA ILE A 137 10.56 -15.94 -14.92
C ILE A 137 9.83 -17.15 -15.50
N LEU A 138 9.17 -16.97 -16.66
CA LEU A 138 8.41 -18.03 -17.33
C LEU A 138 9.25 -19.24 -17.76
N ASP A 139 10.56 -19.07 -17.93
CA ASP A 139 11.51 -20.13 -18.29
C ASP A 139 12.16 -20.83 -17.08
N GLU A 140 11.94 -20.32 -15.86
CA GLU A 140 12.47 -20.90 -14.63
C GLU A 140 11.46 -21.85 -13.96
N ALA A 141 11.96 -22.91 -13.32
CA ALA A 141 11.11 -23.83 -12.57
C ALA A 141 10.59 -23.15 -11.29
N ASP A 142 9.30 -23.36 -10.98
CA ASP A 142 8.67 -22.79 -9.79
C ASP A 142 9.52 -23.04 -8.52
N PRO A 143 9.80 -22.01 -7.70
CA PRO A 143 10.51 -22.14 -6.45
C PRO A 143 9.85 -23.18 -5.54
N LYS A 144 10.65 -24.00 -4.87
CA LYS A 144 10.16 -25.02 -3.93
C LYS A 144 9.53 -24.42 -2.64
N ASP A 145 9.65 -23.11 -2.45
CA ASP A 145 9.22 -22.39 -1.25
C ASP A 145 7.75 -21.93 -1.31
N GLY A 146 6.94 -22.52 -2.20
CA GLY A 146 5.49 -22.25 -2.27
C GLY A 146 5.11 -20.96 -3.00
N PHE A 147 6.08 -20.22 -3.55
CA PHE A 147 5.84 -19.07 -4.41
C PHE A 147 5.51 -19.55 -5.83
N ASN A 148 4.25 -19.41 -6.25
CA ASN A 148 3.80 -19.87 -7.57
C ASN A 148 3.59 -18.68 -8.50
N TYR A 149 4.56 -18.46 -9.39
CA TYR A 149 4.52 -17.35 -10.36
C TYR A 149 3.28 -17.40 -11.26
N ARG A 150 2.74 -18.59 -11.53
CA ARG A 150 1.52 -18.75 -12.34
C ARG A 150 0.28 -18.27 -11.59
N GLN A 151 0.22 -18.46 -10.27
CA GLN A 151 -0.87 -17.92 -9.45
C GLN A 151 -0.83 -16.40 -9.40
N MET A 152 0.37 -15.82 -9.24
CA MET A 152 0.55 -14.36 -9.26
C MET A 152 0.15 -13.76 -10.61
N MET A 153 0.61 -14.36 -11.71
CA MET A 153 0.22 -13.94 -13.06
C MET A 153 -1.29 -14.04 -13.30
N ALA A 154 -1.93 -15.12 -12.84
CA ALA A 154 -3.39 -15.28 -13.00
C ALA A 154 -4.18 -14.25 -12.17
N ARG A 155 -3.68 -13.90 -10.97
CA ARG A 155 -4.24 -12.85 -10.13
C ARG A 155 -4.12 -11.49 -10.82
N ASP A 156 -2.95 -11.15 -11.33
CA ASP A 156 -2.74 -9.90 -12.07
C ASP A 156 -3.57 -9.84 -13.35
N GLU A 157 -3.69 -10.95 -14.09
CA GLU A 157 -4.52 -11.00 -15.30
C GLU A 157 -6.00 -10.71 -14.99
N ARG A 158 -6.49 -11.28 -13.89
CA ARG A 158 -7.86 -11.05 -13.42
C ARG A 158 -8.06 -9.60 -13.00
N ARG A 159 -7.11 -9.01 -12.28
CA ARG A 159 -7.15 -7.59 -11.91
C ARG A 159 -7.09 -6.69 -13.14
N PHE A 160 -6.23 -6.98 -14.09
CA PHE A 160 -6.10 -6.25 -15.34
C PHE A 160 -7.41 -6.28 -16.14
N LYS A 161 -8.07 -7.43 -16.22
CA LYS A 161 -9.39 -7.57 -16.85
C LYS A 161 -10.49 -6.80 -16.12
N MET A 162 -10.40 -6.67 -14.80
CA MET A 162 -11.35 -5.88 -14.02
C MET A 162 -11.15 -4.39 -14.25
N ALA A 163 -9.88 -3.96 -14.33
CA ALA A 163 -9.49 -2.57 -14.58
C ALA A 163 -9.81 -2.11 -16.00
N ASN A 164 -9.62 -3.00 -16.99
CA ASN A 164 -9.98 -2.76 -18.38
C ASN A 164 -11.50 -2.86 -18.54
N TYR A 165 -12.17 -1.71 -18.48
CA TYR A 165 -13.63 -1.64 -18.44
C TYR A 165 -14.25 -1.87 -19.83
N ASP A 166 -13.54 -1.52 -20.90
CA ASP A 166 -14.03 -1.70 -22.28
C ASP A 166 -13.81 -3.13 -22.84
N GLY A 167 -13.01 -3.93 -22.16
CA GLY A 167 -12.76 -5.34 -22.42
C GLY A 167 -11.83 -5.62 -23.60
N ASP A 168 -11.05 -4.65 -24.07
CA ASP A 168 -10.21 -4.79 -25.27
C ASP A 168 -8.81 -5.40 -25.00
N MET A 169 -8.51 -5.70 -23.74
CA MET A 169 -7.21 -6.22 -23.23
C MET A 169 -6.02 -5.26 -23.43
N ARG A 170 -6.29 -3.96 -23.56
CA ARG A 170 -5.35 -2.84 -23.64
C ARG A 170 -5.78 -1.74 -22.68
N ALA A 171 -5.07 -1.58 -21.57
CA ALA A 171 -5.41 -0.55 -20.60
C ALA A 171 -4.97 0.83 -21.12
N ASN A 172 -5.91 1.76 -21.18
CA ASN A 172 -5.58 3.18 -21.29
C ASN A 172 -5.00 3.71 -19.95
N LYS A 173 -4.60 4.98 -19.90
CA LYS A 173 -3.94 5.55 -18.71
C LYS A 173 -4.78 5.44 -17.44
N GLU A 174 -6.09 5.66 -17.52
CA GLU A 174 -7.00 5.60 -16.37
C GLU A 174 -7.21 4.15 -15.91
N GLU A 175 -7.39 3.22 -16.85
CA GLU A 175 -7.52 1.79 -16.55
C GLU A 175 -6.23 1.22 -15.98
N PHE A 176 -5.08 1.68 -16.45
CA PHE A 176 -3.78 1.27 -15.89
C PHE A 176 -3.55 1.85 -14.49
N THR A 177 -4.01 3.07 -14.22
CA THR A 177 -4.08 3.60 -12.85
C THR A 177 -4.96 2.70 -11.97
N ALA A 178 -6.13 2.30 -12.45
CA ALA A 178 -7.03 1.42 -11.69
C ALA A 178 -6.45 0.01 -11.46
N PHE A 179 -5.63 -0.49 -12.38
CA PHE A 179 -4.91 -1.74 -12.22
C PHE A 179 -3.81 -1.66 -11.15
N LEU A 180 -3.04 -0.57 -11.12
CA LEU A 180 -1.94 -0.37 -10.17
C LEU A 180 -2.41 0.09 -8.78
N HIS A 181 -3.44 0.93 -8.74
CA HIS A 181 -4.03 1.54 -7.56
C HIS A 181 -5.54 1.25 -7.49
N PRO A 182 -5.94 -0.03 -7.38
CA PRO A 182 -7.35 -0.41 -7.37
C PRO A 182 -8.15 0.22 -6.21
N GLU A 183 -7.48 0.63 -5.13
CA GLU A 183 -8.08 1.26 -3.97
C GLU A 183 -8.72 2.62 -4.27
N GLU A 184 -8.23 3.30 -5.31
CA GLU A 184 -8.72 4.61 -5.75
C GLU A 184 -10.01 4.53 -6.59
N PHE A 185 -10.42 3.32 -6.97
CA PHE A 185 -11.56 3.11 -7.88
C PHE A 185 -12.63 2.22 -7.24
N ASP A 186 -13.83 2.77 -7.08
CA ASP A 186 -14.94 2.06 -6.42
C ASP A 186 -15.30 0.72 -7.07
N TYR A 187 -15.20 0.62 -8.40
CA TYR A 187 -15.51 -0.62 -9.13
C TYR A 187 -14.41 -1.69 -8.97
N MET A 188 -13.20 -1.29 -8.59
CA MET A 188 -12.08 -2.19 -8.33
C MET A 188 -12.09 -2.73 -6.90
N LYS A 189 -12.82 -2.13 -5.95
CA LYS A 189 -12.90 -2.58 -4.55
C LYS A 189 -13.23 -4.08 -4.41
N ASP A 190 -14.04 -4.61 -5.31
CA ASP A 190 -14.38 -6.04 -5.34
C ASP A 190 -13.19 -6.96 -5.61
N ILE A 191 -12.21 -6.52 -6.42
CA ILE A 191 -10.99 -7.31 -6.66
C ILE A 191 -10.10 -7.34 -5.44
N ILE A 192 -10.01 -6.22 -4.71
CA ILE A 192 -9.22 -6.12 -3.47
C ILE A 192 -9.76 -7.12 -2.45
N VAL A 193 -11.08 -7.13 -2.24
CA VAL A 193 -11.72 -8.07 -1.30
C VAL A 193 -11.44 -9.51 -1.71
N LEU A 194 -11.65 -9.86 -2.98
CA LEU A 194 -11.44 -11.23 -3.46
C LEU A 194 -10.00 -11.67 -3.23
N GLU A 195 -9.04 -10.83 -3.58
CA GLU A 195 -7.63 -11.13 -3.41
C GLU A 195 -7.21 -11.22 -1.95
N THR A 196 -7.77 -10.38 -1.07
CA THR A 196 -7.53 -10.50 0.37
C THR A 196 -8.07 -11.82 0.92
N MET A 197 -9.26 -12.23 0.47
CA MET A 197 -9.82 -13.54 0.85
C MET A 197 -8.93 -14.68 0.38
N GLU A 198 -8.50 -14.69 -0.89
CA GLU A 198 -7.58 -15.71 -1.42
C GLU A 198 -6.25 -15.80 -0.66
N ASP A 199 -5.77 -14.69 -0.11
CA ASP A 199 -4.54 -14.67 0.67
C ASP A 199 -4.72 -15.25 2.09
N ILE A 200 -5.93 -15.18 2.66
CA ILE A 200 -6.21 -15.59 4.05
C ILE A 200 -6.86 -16.97 4.10
N ASP A 201 -7.85 -17.24 3.25
CA ASP A 201 -8.59 -18.50 3.11
C ASP A 201 -7.61 -19.61 2.66
N LYS A 202 -7.13 -20.40 3.62
CA LYS A 202 -6.18 -21.49 3.40
C LYS A 202 -6.88 -22.78 3.03
N ASN A 203 -8.13 -22.93 3.45
CA ASN A 203 -8.91 -24.14 3.24
C ASN A 203 -9.71 -24.13 1.91
N GLY A 204 -9.86 -22.96 1.29
CA GLY A 204 -10.51 -22.73 0.01
C GLY A 204 -12.03 -22.82 0.03
N ASP A 205 -12.68 -22.61 1.18
CA ASP A 205 -14.12 -22.69 1.33
C ASP A 205 -14.86 -21.39 0.99
N GLY A 206 -14.11 -20.32 0.71
CA GLY A 206 -14.61 -19.00 0.34
C GLY A 206 -15.05 -18.15 1.52
N PHE A 207 -14.67 -18.52 2.75
CA PHE A 207 -14.86 -17.75 3.96
C PHE A 207 -13.53 -17.59 4.68
N ILE A 208 -13.46 -16.66 5.65
CA ILE A 208 -12.31 -16.54 6.54
C ILE A 208 -12.76 -16.98 7.92
N ASP A 209 -12.31 -18.15 8.36
CA ASP A 209 -12.59 -18.60 9.73
C ASP A 209 -11.68 -17.93 10.77
N LEU A 210 -12.00 -18.12 12.06
CA LEU A 210 -11.24 -17.52 13.14
C LEU A 210 -9.75 -17.95 13.15
N ASP A 211 -9.47 -19.20 12.80
CA ASP A 211 -8.11 -19.73 12.82
C ASP A 211 -7.29 -19.20 11.63
N GLU A 212 -7.93 -18.96 10.49
CA GLU A 212 -7.33 -18.27 9.34
C GLU A 212 -7.08 -16.79 9.62
N TYR A 213 -8.07 -16.09 10.22
CA TYR A 213 -7.94 -14.69 10.64
C TYR A 213 -6.78 -14.51 11.64
N ILE A 214 -6.72 -15.35 12.68
CA ILE A 214 -5.62 -15.31 13.65
C ILE A 214 -4.32 -15.81 13.03
N GLY A 215 -4.36 -16.85 12.20
CA GLY A 215 -3.18 -17.43 11.54
C GLY A 215 -2.47 -16.42 10.64
N ASP A 216 -3.21 -15.50 10.05
CA ASP A 216 -2.67 -14.37 9.31
C ASP A 216 -1.85 -13.41 10.19
N MET A 217 -2.36 -13.09 11.38
CA MET A 217 -1.71 -12.17 12.33
C MET A 217 -0.71 -12.83 13.27
N TYR A 218 -0.80 -14.15 13.49
CA TYR A 218 0.00 -14.89 14.45
C TYR A 218 0.19 -16.34 14.01
N SER A 219 1.44 -16.72 13.74
CA SER A 219 1.82 -18.12 13.59
C SER A 219 2.36 -18.65 14.92
N GLN A 220 1.75 -19.71 15.46
CA GLN A 220 2.25 -20.39 16.65
C GLN A 220 3.61 -21.04 16.37
N ASN A 221 4.68 -20.34 16.72
CA ASN A 221 6.05 -20.87 16.66
C ASN A 221 6.39 -21.59 17.98
N GLY A 222 5.79 -22.77 18.20
CA GLY A 222 6.27 -23.77 19.17
C GLY A 222 6.15 -23.47 20.67
N ASP A 223 6.01 -22.21 21.09
CA ASP A 223 5.70 -21.85 22.47
C ASP A 223 4.18 -21.94 22.69
N GLY A 224 3.73 -22.95 23.42
CA GLY A 224 2.32 -23.31 23.61
C GLY A 224 1.46 -22.31 24.40
N ASN A 225 1.90 -21.06 24.58
CA ASN A 225 1.13 -20.01 25.23
C ASN A 225 0.72 -18.94 24.22
N GLU A 226 -0.59 -18.86 23.95
CA GLU A 226 -1.19 -17.82 23.13
C GLU A 226 -1.06 -16.44 23.83
N PRO A 227 -0.48 -15.42 23.15
CA PRO A 227 -0.39 -14.06 23.70
C PRO A 227 -1.75 -13.45 24.03
N GLU A 228 -1.79 -12.54 25.02
CA GLU A 228 -3.06 -11.92 25.44
C GLU A 228 -3.73 -11.11 24.32
N TRP A 229 -2.93 -10.44 23.47
CA TRP A 229 -3.46 -9.71 22.32
C TRP A 229 -4.18 -10.61 21.32
N VAL A 230 -3.75 -11.88 21.17
CA VAL A 230 -4.42 -12.85 20.29
C VAL A 230 -5.80 -13.18 20.84
N LYS A 231 -5.94 -13.31 22.17
CA LYS A 231 -7.25 -13.52 22.80
C LYS A 231 -8.17 -12.32 22.58
N THR A 232 -7.66 -11.11 22.74
CA THR A 232 -8.41 -9.89 22.44
C THR A 232 -8.84 -9.84 20.97
N GLU A 233 -7.97 -10.24 20.03
CA GLU A 233 -8.34 -10.32 18.61
C GLU A 233 -9.41 -11.37 18.33
N ARG A 234 -9.41 -12.51 19.02
CA ARG A 234 -10.48 -13.52 18.91
C ARG A 234 -11.82 -12.98 19.40
N GLU A 235 -11.82 -12.21 20.49
CA GLU A 235 -13.00 -11.50 20.98
C GLU A 235 -13.46 -10.45 19.96
N GLN A 236 -12.55 -9.63 19.44
CA GLN A 236 -12.87 -8.63 18.42
C GLN A 236 -13.42 -9.24 17.14
N PHE A 237 -12.88 -10.37 16.69
CA PHE A 237 -13.41 -11.12 15.56
C PHE A 237 -14.88 -11.45 15.79
N THR A 238 -15.14 -12.10 16.92
CA THR A 238 -16.48 -12.57 17.27
C THR A 238 -17.43 -11.41 17.52
N GLU A 239 -16.98 -10.26 18.01
CA GLU A 239 -17.84 -9.12 18.35
C GLU A 239 -18.09 -8.19 17.17
N PHE A 240 -17.06 -7.87 16.38
CA PHE A 240 -17.08 -6.80 15.38
C PHE A 240 -16.86 -7.25 13.94
N ARG A 241 -16.11 -8.34 13.70
CA ARG A 241 -15.79 -8.79 12.34
C ARG A 241 -16.87 -9.72 11.79
N ASP A 242 -17.20 -10.76 12.55
CA ASP A 242 -18.34 -11.65 12.31
C ASP A 242 -19.62 -10.95 12.79
N LYS A 243 -20.30 -10.26 11.88
CA LYS A 243 -21.52 -9.50 12.18
C LYS A 243 -22.72 -10.44 12.29
N ASN A 244 -22.77 -11.47 11.46
CA ASN A 244 -23.89 -12.40 11.39
C ASN A 244 -23.81 -13.53 12.46
N LYS A 245 -22.68 -13.65 13.16
CA LYS A 245 -22.36 -14.62 14.23
C LYS A 245 -22.34 -16.07 13.74
N ASP A 246 -21.96 -16.33 12.49
CA ASP A 246 -21.84 -17.69 11.93
C ASP A 246 -20.46 -18.33 12.11
N GLY A 247 -19.54 -17.62 12.76
CA GLY A 247 -18.21 -18.10 13.15
C GLY A 247 -17.12 -17.88 12.10
N ARG A 248 -17.44 -17.19 11.01
CA ARG A 248 -16.54 -16.93 9.88
C ARG A 248 -16.89 -15.57 9.25
N MET A 249 -16.00 -15.04 8.44
CA MET A 249 -16.26 -13.80 7.70
C MET A 249 -16.61 -14.12 6.25
N ASP A 250 -17.74 -13.58 5.79
CA ASP A 250 -18.10 -13.56 4.38
C ASP A 250 -17.48 -12.38 3.62
N LYS A 251 -17.67 -12.33 2.28
CA LYS A 251 -17.13 -11.27 1.42
C LYS A 251 -17.54 -9.86 1.88
N ASP A 252 -18.76 -9.68 2.35
CA ASP A 252 -19.25 -8.36 2.76
C ASP A 252 -18.63 -7.96 4.10
N GLU A 253 -18.50 -8.90 5.05
CA GLU A 253 -17.79 -8.67 6.31
C GLU A 253 -16.31 -8.37 6.09
N THR A 254 -15.63 -9.12 5.21
CA THR A 254 -14.26 -8.83 4.77
C THR A 254 -14.17 -7.45 4.14
N ARG A 255 -15.11 -7.06 3.26
CA ARG A 255 -15.13 -5.72 2.66
C ARG A 255 -15.16 -4.62 3.72
N HIS A 256 -16.03 -4.74 4.72
CA HIS A 256 -16.14 -3.74 5.79
C HIS A 256 -14.90 -3.71 6.68
N TRP A 257 -14.25 -4.85 6.89
CA TRP A 257 -13.01 -4.93 7.64
C TRP A 257 -11.87 -4.27 6.89
N ILE A 258 -11.68 -4.59 5.61
CA ILE A 258 -10.54 -4.10 4.85
C ILE A 258 -10.74 -2.68 4.32
N MET A 259 -11.98 -2.25 4.06
CA MET A 259 -12.31 -0.90 3.57
C MET A 259 -13.43 -0.32 4.43
N PRO A 260 -13.13 0.15 5.65
CA PRO A 260 -14.13 0.77 6.51
C PRO A 260 -14.64 2.06 5.87
N SER A 261 -15.97 2.21 5.75
CA SER A 261 -16.60 3.37 5.10
C SER A 261 -16.45 4.69 5.86
N ASP A 262 -15.98 4.63 7.10
CA ASP A 262 -16.16 5.71 8.08
C ASP A 262 -14.84 6.42 8.44
N TYR A 263 -13.71 6.06 7.82
CA TYR A 263 -12.39 6.62 8.16
C TYR A 263 -11.73 7.31 6.95
N ASP A 264 -11.59 8.64 7.02
CA ASP A 264 -10.91 9.47 6.01
C ASP A 264 -9.47 9.76 6.49
N HIS A 265 -8.48 9.14 5.85
CA HIS A 265 -7.07 9.25 6.25
C HIS A 265 -6.57 10.68 6.17
N ALA A 266 -6.91 11.36 5.08
CA ALA A 266 -6.51 12.73 4.86
C ALA A 266 -7.10 13.67 5.92
N GLU A 267 -8.29 13.37 6.47
CA GLU A 267 -8.86 14.17 7.56
C GLU A 267 -8.18 13.92 8.90
N ALA A 268 -7.93 12.66 9.26
CA ALA A 268 -7.23 12.32 10.50
C ALA A 268 -5.83 12.95 10.49
N GLU A 269 -5.13 12.82 9.37
CA GLU A 269 -3.76 13.30 9.19
C GLU A 269 -3.69 14.83 9.09
N ALA A 270 -4.64 15.48 8.41
CA ALA A 270 -4.72 16.95 8.41
C ALA A 270 -4.85 17.52 9.83
N LYS A 271 -5.68 16.88 10.67
CA LYS A 271 -5.85 17.29 12.07
C LYS A 271 -4.58 17.04 12.89
N HIS A 272 -3.90 15.92 12.64
CA HIS A 272 -2.64 15.58 13.28
C HIS A 272 -1.55 16.62 12.96
N LEU A 273 -1.28 16.86 11.67
CA LEU A 273 -0.27 17.81 11.21
C LEU A 273 -0.52 19.23 11.72
N LEU A 274 -1.78 19.67 11.76
CA LEU A 274 -2.13 20.98 12.32
C LEU A 274 -1.91 21.05 13.83
N TYR A 275 -2.27 19.98 14.56
CA TYR A 275 -2.08 19.94 16.00
C TYR A 275 -0.60 19.99 16.40
N GLU A 276 0.27 19.28 15.68
CA GLU A 276 1.72 19.30 15.91
C GLU A 276 2.38 20.62 15.44
N SER A 277 1.82 21.27 14.41
CA SER A 277 2.37 22.52 13.87
C SER A 277 1.91 23.79 14.60
N ASP A 278 0.77 23.74 15.29
CA ASP A 278 0.19 24.89 15.99
C ASP A 278 0.84 25.11 17.38
N ALA A 279 1.73 26.09 17.45
CA ALA A 279 2.46 26.45 18.67
C ALA A 279 1.60 27.19 19.72
N ASP A 280 0.52 27.89 19.32
CA ASP A 280 -0.33 28.63 20.24
C ASP A 280 -1.63 27.88 20.61
N LYS A 281 -1.88 26.74 19.96
CA LYS A 281 -3.02 25.84 20.18
C LYS A 281 -4.35 26.58 20.12
N VAL A 282 -4.41 27.68 19.36
CA VAL A 282 -5.64 28.45 19.21
C VAL A 282 -6.54 27.63 18.30
N LYS A 283 -7.42 26.84 18.90
CA LYS A 283 -8.45 26.06 18.20
C LYS A 283 -9.09 26.91 17.11
N ALA A 284 -8.71 26.66 15.86
CA ALA A 284 -9.37 27.23 14.70
C ALA A 284 -10.81 26.68 14.69
N TRP A 285 -11.77 27.56 14.94
CA TRP A 285 -13.21 27.37 14.72
C TRP A 285 -13.73 28.54 13.91
#